data_AF-A0A8T2NEH9-F1
#
_entry.id   AF-A0A8T2NEH9-F1
#
_cell.length_a   1.000
_cell.length_b   1.000
_cell.length_c   1.000
_cell.angle_alpha   90.00
_cell.angle_beta   90.00
_cell.angle_gamma   90.00
#
_symmetry.space_group_name_H-M   'P 1'
#
loop_
_entity.id
_entity.type
_entity.pdbx_description
1 polymer ?
#
loop_
_entity_poly.entity_id
_entity_poly.type
_entity_poly.pdbx_seq_one_letter_code
_entity_poly.pdbx_strand_id
1 'polypeptide(L)'
;MFGFSFKKQGAGSRFRPIPEELLIQAFEVLDQEKKGYLEPEELKKFMTQEGEPFSNDEMEEMLSASVDPDKNVIFYKDFVGMMTVSEQ
;
A
#
# COMPACT_ATOMS: atom_id res chain seq x y z
N MET A 1 -7.04 12.60 -12.58
CA MET A 1 -7.53 11.81 -11.44
C MET A 1 -6.83 10.47 -11.52
N PHE A 2 -5.90 10.20 -10.59
CA PHE A 2 -5.17 8.94 -10.56
C PHE A 2 -6.11 7.84 -10.09
N GLY A 3 -6.63 7.05 -11.02
CA GLY A 3 -7.47 5.90 -10.73
C GLY A 3 -6.60 4.70 -10.41
N PHE A 4 -6.27 4.49 -9.14
CA PHE A 4 -5.78 3.20 -8.65
C PHE A 4 -6.94 2.20 -8.67
N SER A 5 -7.26 1.70 -9.86
CA SER A 5 -8.26 0.64 -10.02
C SER A 5 -7.59 -0.70 -9.77
N PHE A 6 -7.48 -1.09 -8.50
CA PHE A 6 -7.32 -2.50 -8.10
C PHE A 6 -8.60 -3.24 -8.48
N LYS A 7 -8.75 -3.54 -9.77
CA LYS A 7 -9.88 -4.32 -10.27
C LYS A 7 -9.53 -5.79 -10.10
N LYS A 8 -10.16 -6.46 -9.12
CA LYS A 8 -10.29 -7.91 -9.10
C LYS A 8 -11.14 -8.32 -10.30
N GLN A 9 -10.48 -8.54 -11.44
CA GLN A 9 -11.09 -9.25 -12.56
C GLN A 9 -10.86 -10.73 -12.36
N GLY A 10 -11.97 -11.46 -12.36
CA GLY A 10 -12.03 -12.89 -12.14
C GLY A 10 -11.14 -13.69 -13.08
N ALA A 11 -10.82 -14.89 -12.61
CA ALA A 11 -10.17 -15.99 -13.34
C ALA A 11 -8.79 -15.65 -13.93
N GLY A 12 -7.74 -15.98 -13.17
CA GLY A 12 -6.37 -16.10 -13.70
C GLY A 12 -5.53 -14.84 -13.69
N SER A 13 -5.77 -13.90 -12.77
CA SER A 13 -4.97 -12.68 -12.63
C SER A 13 -3.56 -13.03 -12.16
N ARG A 14 -2.66 -13.23 -13.13
CA ARG A 14 -1.25 -12.93 -12.97
C ARG A 14 -1.20 -11.48 -12.55
N PHE A 15 -1.05 -11.19 -11.25
CA PHE A 15 -0.75 -9.84 -10.79
C PHE A 15 0.43 -9.39 -11.64
N ARG A 16 0.20 -8.49 -12.60
CA ARG A 16 1.33 -7.87 -13.29
C ARG A 16 2.08 -7.13 -12.18
N PRO A 17 3.36 -7.43 -11.96
CA PRO A 17 4.12 -6.77 -10.92
C PRO A 17 3.98 -5.26 -11.18
N ILE A 18 3.35 -4.57 -10.22
CA ILE A 18 3.24 -3.13 -10.31
C ILE A 18 4.67 -2.62 -10.12
N PRO A 19 5.22 -1.82 -11.05
CA PRO A 19 6.54 -1.24 -10.89
C PRO A 19 6.63 -0.54 -9.53
N GLU A 20 7.73 -0.78 -8.81
CA GLU A 20 8.03 -0.15 -7.53
C GLU A 20 7.84 1.37 -7.59
N GLU A 21 8.32 2.02 -8.67
CA GLU A 21 8.17 3.46 -8.86
C GLU A 21 6.71 3.92 -8.90
N LEU A 22 5.80 3.13 -9.48
CA LEU A 22 4.37 3.47 -9.53
C LEU A 22 3.71 3.32 -8.17
N LEU A 23 4.12 2.32 -7.39
CA LEU A 23 3.66 2.16 -6.01
C LEU A 23 4.18 3.32 -5.14
N ILE A 24 5.47 3.66 -5.25
CA ILE A 24 6.05 4.80 -4.52
C ILE A 24 5.34 6.11 -4.89
N GLN A 25 5.11 6.37 -6.18
CA GLN A 25 4.36 7.55 -6.62
C GLN A 25 2.93 7.59 -6.06
N ALA A 26 2.28 6.43 -5.91
CA ALA A 26 0.98 6.34 -5.25
C ALA A 26 1.06 6.87 -3.82
N PHE A 27 2.03 6.40 -3.04
CA PHE A 27 2.23 6.81 -1.66
C PHE A 27 2.71 8.26 -1.53
N GLU A 28 3.52 8.77 -2.45
CA GLU A 28 3.95 10.17 -2.48
C GLU A 28 2.79 11.15 -2.74
N VAL A 29 1.74 10.72 -3.44
CA VAL A 29 0.50 11.51 -3.58
C VAL A 29 -0.25 11.61 -2.25
N LEU A 30 -0.14 10.58 -1.40
CA LEU A 30 -0.77 10.54 -0.07
C LEU A 30 0.06 11.33 0.95
N ASP A 31 1.38 11.23 0.88
CA ASP A 31 2.35 11.94 1.70
C ASP A 31 2.55 13.38 1.22
N GLN A 32 1.53 14.21 1.39
CA GLN A 32 1.54 15.63 0.96
C GLN A 32 2.70 16.43 1.55
N GLU A 33 3.17 16.04 2.73
CA GLU A 33 4.27 16.66 3.46
C GLU A 33 5.64 16.10 3.09
N LYS A 34 5.70 15.05 2.25
CA LYS A 34 6.93 14.35 1.87
C LYS A 34 7.76 13.86 3.06
N LYS A 35 7.07 13.36 4.08
CA LYS A 35 7.63 12.77 5.31
C LYS A 35 8.45 11.52 5.05
N GLY A 36 8.14 10.78 3.98
CA GLY A 36 8.72 9.46 3.68
C GLY A 36 8.04 8.31 4.42
N TYR A 37 6.97 8.59 5.18
CA TYR A 37 6.17 7.62 5.91
C TYR A 37 4.71 8.07 5.98
N LEU A 38 3.83 7.12 6.27
CA LEU A 38 2.41 7.36 6.55
C LEU A 38 2.05 6.80 7.92
N GLU A 39 1.08 7.42 8.58
CA GLU A 39 0.49 6.85 9.79
C GLU A 39 -0.46 5.70 9.41
N PRO A 40 -0.64 4.68 10.29
CA PRO A 40 -1.55 3.56 10.03
C PRO A 40 -2.98 4.01 9.72
N GLU A 41 -3.45 5.06 10.39
CA GLU A 41 -4.78 5.62 10.18
C GLU A 41 -4.92 6.30 8.81
N GLU A 42 -3.88 7.02 8.37
CA GLU A 42 -3.83 7.64 7.04
C GLU A 42 -3.90 6.54 5.97
N LEU A 43 -3.04 5.52 6.07
CA LEU A 43 -3.02 4.42 5.11
C LEU A 43 -4.36 3.65 5.07
N LYS A 44 -4.94 3.37 6.24
CA LYS A 44 -6.25 2.69 6.34
C LYS A 44 -7.35 3.50 5.70
N LYS A 45 -7.36 4.82 5.89
CA LYS A 45 -8.34 5.71 5.26
C LYS A 45 -8.24 5.66 3.74
N PHE A 46 -7.04 5.66 3.17
CA PHE A 46 -6.87 5.60 1.72
C PHE A 46 -7.22 4.24 1.13
N MET A 47 -6.78 3.15 1.76
CA MET A 47 -7.06 1.78 1.32
C MET A 47 -8.53 1.38 1.45
N THR A 48 -9.33 2.13 2.24
CA THR A 48 -10.78 1.92 2.38
C THR A 48 -11.62 2.91 1.55
N GLN A 49 -11.03 4.01 1.05
CA GLN A 49 -11.74 5.05 0.30
C GLN A 49 -11.70 4.86 -1.22
N GLU A 50 -10.69 4.19 -1.78
CA GLU A 50 -10.49 4.08 -3.23
C GLU A 50 -10.48 2.61 -3.71
N GLY A 51 -11.33 2.27 -4.69
CA GLY A 51 -11.32 0.97 -5.37
C GLY A 51 -12.10 -0.14 -4.65
N GLU A 52 -11.55 -1.36 -4.66
CA GLU A 52 -12.08 -2.51 -3.92
C GLU A 52 -11.41 -2.52 -2.53
N PRO A 53 -12.12 -2.11 -1.47
CA PRO A 53 -11.50 -1.86 -0.18
C PRO A 53 -10.98 -3.17 0.39
N PHE A 54 -9.74 -3.15 0.89
CA PHE A 54 -9.26 -4.22 1.76
C PHE A 54 -10.21 -4.34 2.96
N SER A 55 -10.50 -5.57 3.36
CA SER A 55 -11.23 -5.79 4.60
C SER A 55 -10.42 -5.28 5.80
N ASN A 56 -11.10 -4.96 6.90
CA ASN A 56 -10.40 -4.52 8.12
C ASN A 56 -9.37 -5.55 8.57
N ASP A 57 -9.67 -6.85 8.42
CA ASP A 57 -8.78 -7.94 8.83
C ASP A 57 -7.53 -8.00 7.95
N GLU A 58 -7.67 -7.89 6.61
CA GLU A 58 -6.53 -7.84 5.68
C GLU A 58 -5.67 -6.58 5.91
N MET A 59 -6.32 -5.45 6.21
CA MET A 59 -5.61 -4.22 6.57
C MET A 59 -4.84 -4.39 7.87
N GLU A 60 -5.43 -4.98 8.90
CA GLU A 60 -4.80 -5.16 10.21
C GLU A 60 -3.62 -6.13 10.12
N GLU A 61 -3.74 -7.21 9.35
CA GLU A 61 -2.64 -8.12 9.04
C GLU A 61 -1.49 -7.39 8.33
N MET A 62 -1.80 -6.63 7.28
CA MET A 62 -0.81 -5.84 6.52
C MET A 62 -0.11 -4.80 7.39
N LEU A 63 -0.87 -4.07 8.22
CA LEU A 63 -0.35 -3.06 9.14
C LEU A 63 0.53 -3.71 10.21
N SER A 64 0.11 -4.84 10.79
CA SER A 64 0.89 -5.55 11.80
C SER A 64 2.27 -6.00 11.30
N ALA A 65 2.39 -6.28 10.00
CA ALA A 65 3.65 -6.68 9.37
C ALA A 65 4.56 -5.49 9.00
N SER A 66 4.01 -4.27 8.90
CA SER A 66 4.67 -3.14 8.25
C SER A 66 4.84 -1.89 9.13
N VAL A 67 4.12 -1.81 10.25
CA VAL A 67 4.21 -0.71 11.21
C VAL A 67 5.45 -0.87 12.07
N ASP A 68 6.26 0.20 12.14
CA ASP A 68 7.38 0.28 13.06
C ASP A 68 6.85 0.30 14.52
N PRO A 69 7.23 -0.66 15.39
CA PRO A 69 6.67 -0.78 16.72
C PRO A 69 7.05 0.36 17.67
N ASP A 70 8.13 1.09 17.38
CA ASP A 70 8.61 2.19 18.22
C ASP A 70 8.04 3.53 17.76
N LYS A 71 7.86 3.70 16.44
CA LYS A 71 7.46 4.97 15.83
C LYS A 71 5.98 5.03 15.46
N ASN A 72 5.31 3.87 15.37
CA ASN A 72 3.93 3.74 14.91
C ASN A 72 3.70 4.37 13.52
N VAL A 73 4.65 4.20 12.61
CA VAL A 73 4.61 4.72 11.23
C VAL A 73 4.96 3.63 10.24
N ILE A 74 4.59 3.83 8.98
CA ILE A 74 4.84 2.90 7.87
C ILE A 74 5.73 3.61 6.86
N PHE A 75 6.97 3.13 6.74
CA PHE A 75 7.88 3.58 5.69
C PHE A 75 7.47 2.92 4.37
N TYR A 76 6.69 3.64 3.56
CA TYR A 76 6.08 3.08 2.35
C TYR A 76 7.10 2.59 1.31
N LYS A 77 8.32 3.15 1.29
CA LYS A 77 9.40 2.66 0.41
C LYS A 77 9.86 1.27 0.80
N ASP A 78 10.05 1.03 2.10
CA ASP A 78 10.43 -0.29 2.63
C ASP A 78 9.28 -1.29 2.42
N PHE A 79 8.04 -0.84 2.63
CA PHE A 79 6.85 -1.63 2.38
C PHE A 79 6.71 -2.05 0.90
N VAL A 80 6.93 -1.14 -0.04
CA VAL A 80 6.94 -1.47 -1.48
C VAL A 80 8.08 -2.43 -1.81
N GLY A 81 9.26 -2.26 -1.20
CA GLY A 81 10.34 -3.24 -1.29
C GLY A 81 9.87 -4.64 -0.86
N MET A 82 9.17 -4.76 0.27
CA MET A 82 8.62 -6.04 0.72
C MET A 82 7.56 -6.62 -0.22
N MET A 83 6.71 -5.79 -0.83
CA MET A 83 5.68 -6.25 -1.78
C MET A 83 6.23 -6.64 -3.15
N THR A 84 7.34 -6.04 -3.57
CA THR A 84 7.96 -6.29 -4.89
C THR A 84 8.99 -7.41 -4.84
N VAL A 85 9.49 -7.78 -3.66
CA VAL A 85 10.32 -8.96 -3.44
C VAL A 85 9.42 -10.20 -3.35
N SER A 86 8.87 -10.60 -4.50
CA SER A 86 8.45 -11.98 -4.75
C SER A 86 9.19 -12.50 -5.98
N GLU A 87 9.94 -13.58 -5.77
CA GLU A 87 10.82 -14.34 -6.69
C GLU A 87 12.29 -13.85 -6.85
N GLN A 88 13.17 -14.46 -6.03
CA GLN A 88 14.38 -15.13 -6.54
C GLN A 88 14.38 -16.58 -6.06
#